data_AF-A0A6B0SRG5-F1
#
_entry.id   AF-A0A6B0SRG5-F1
#
_cell.length_a   1.000
_cell.length_b   1.000
_cell.length_c   1.000
_cell.angle_alpha   90.00
_cell.angle_beta   90.00
_cell.angle_gamma   90.00
#
_symmetry.space_group_name_H-M   'P 1'
#
loop_
_entity.id
_entity.type
_entity.pdbx_description
1 polymer ?
#
loop_
_entity_poly.entity_id
_entity_poly.type
_entity_poly.pdbx_seq_one_letter_code
_entity_poly.pdbx_strand_id
1 'polypeptide(L)'
;MTVTIDDLREKLPDFEEIKVGDRLTVNDDGYDVADKEARSPSPGESVYYLTLARDNSEQVLSWNPSHDVETAWIHPSGSNPMTSGHEVESIEYCGSPQ
;
A
#
# COMPACT_ATOMS: atom_id res chain seq x y z
N MET A 1 9.47 -5.58 12.79
CA MET A 1 8.13 -5.90 13.35
C MET A 1 7.17 -5.41 12.30
N THR A 2 6.24 -6.25 11.83
CA THR A 2 5.35 -5.90 10.73
C THR A 2 4.30 -4.89 11.17
N VAL A 3 3.93 -3.99 10.26
CA VAL A 3 2.90 -2.98 10.44
C VAL A 3 1.53 -3.66 10.30
N THR A 4 0.71 -3.53 11.34
CA THR A 4 -0.69 -3.94 11.30
C THR A 4 -1.54 -2.95 10.50
N ILE A 5 -2.73 -3.36 10.05
CA ILE A 5 -3.67 -2.45 9.37
C ILE A 5 -4.04 -1.25 10.26
N ASP A 6 -4.11 -1.43 11.58
CA ASP A 6 -4.35 -0.33 12.53
C ASP A 6 -3.24 0.74 12.47
N ASP A 7 -1.98 0.33 12.61
CA ASP A 7 -0.82 1.22 12.49
C ASP A 7 -0.73 1.87 11.10
N LEU A 8 -1.11 1.13 10.04
CA LEU A 8 -1.17 1.66 8.68
C LEU A 8 -2.24 2.76 8.53
N ARG A 9 -3.40 2.61 9.16
CA ARG A 9 -4.47 3.62 9.18
C ARG A 9 -4.08 4.86 9.98
N GLU A 10 -3.24 4.73 11.01
CA GLU A 10 -2.72 5.89 11.73
C GLU A 10 -1.68 6.67 10.92
N LYS A 11 -0.96 5.99 10.01
CA LYS A 11 0.14 6.56 9.23
C LYS A 11 -0.24 7.00 7.82
N LEU A 12 -1.30 6.43 7.26
CA LEU A 12 -1.82 6.80 5.94
C LEU A 12 -3.14 7.57 6.09
N PRO A 13 -3.40 8.56 5.23
CA PRO A 13 -4.73 9.13 5.11
C PRO A 13 -5.70 8.08 4.53
N ASP A 14 -6.99 8.41 4.51
CA ASP A 14 -8.00 7.54 3.90
C ASP A 14 -7.64 7.23 2.44
N PHE A 15 -7.92 6.01 1.99
CA PHE A 15 -7.56 5.57 0.62
C PHE A 15 -8.13 6.48 -0.47
N GLU A 16 -9.28 7.11 -0.21
CA GLU A 16 -9.91 8.07 -1.12
C GLU A 16 -9.11 9.38 -1.23
N GLU A 17 -8.41 9.78 -0.17
CA GLU A 17 -7.62 11.01 -0.08
C GLU A 17 -6.24 10.91 -0.75
N ILE A 18 -5.68 9.68 -0.83
CA ILE A 18 -4.41 9.40 -1.52
C ILE A 18 -4.57 9.67 -3.02
N LYS A 19 -3.65 10.42 -3.61
CA LYS A 19 -3.64 10.81 -5.02
C LYS A 19 -2.46 10.21 -5.77
N VAL A 20 -2.67 9.99 -7.07
CA VAL A 20 -1.59 9.69 -7.99
C VAL A 20 -0.61 10.86 -8.01
N GLY A 21 0.68 10.58 -7.83
CA GLY A 21 1.77 11.53 -7.66
C GLY A 21 2.13 11.82 -6.20
N ASP A 22 1.36 11.33 -5.22
CA ASP A 22 1.77 11.43 -3.81
C ASP A 22 2.95 10.52 -3.50
N ARG A 23 3.78 10.91 -2.53
CA ARG A 23 4.93 10.13 -2.11
C ARG A 23 4.66 9.35 -0.83
N LEU A 24 5.05 8.08 -0.84
CA LEU A 24 5.03 7.20 0.33
C LEU A 24 6.41 6.59 0.53
N THR A 25 6.79 6.40 1.80
CA THR A 25 7.95 5.59 2.16
C THR A 25 7.44 4.26 2.69
N VAL A 26 7.87 3.15 2.10
CA VAL A 26 7.52 1.79 2.54
C VAL A 26 8.82 1.03 2.77
N ASN A 27 9.00 0.44 3.94
CA ASN A 27 10.21 -0.30 4.33
C ASN A 27 11.51 0.53 4.15
N ASP A 28 11.48 1.81 4.53
CA ASP A 28 12.57 2.80 4.35
C ASP A 28 12.84 3.22 2.89
N ASP A 29 12.10 2.66 1.92
CA ASP A 29 12.20 2.99 0.51
C ASP A 29 11.10 3.96 0.06
N GLY A 30 11.48 5.05 -0.62
CA GLY A 30 10.54 6.06 -1.13
C GLY A 30 9.98 5.70 -2.50
N TYR A 31 8.66 5.82 -2.67
CA TYR A 31 7.91 5.56 -3.89
C TYR A 31 6.89 6.67 -4.16
N ASP A 32 6.57 6.87 -5.43
CA ASP A 32 5.48 7.74 -5.88
C ASP A 32 4.25 6.90 -6.24
N VAL A 33 3.05 7.33 -5.84
CA VAL A 33 1.80 6.65 -6.21
C VAL A 33 1.60 6.81 -7.71
N ALA A 34 1.68 5.72 -8.45
CA ALA A 34 1.42 5.69 -9.88
C ALA A 34 -0.06 5.42 -10.18
N ASP A 35 -0.72 4.57 -9.39
CA ASP A 35 -2.12 4.20 -9.58
C ASP A 35 -2.76 3.74 -8.26
N LYS A 36 -4.10 3.77 -8.22
CA LYS A 36 -4.87 3.27 -7.07
C LYS A 36 -6.08 2.47 -7.52
N GLU A 37 -6.26 1.30 -6.91
CA GLU A 37 -7.36 0.39 -7.21
C GLU A 37 -7.96 -0.18 -5.92
N ALA A 38 -9.29 -0.21 -5.83
CA ALA A 38 -10.00 -0.90 -4.77
C ALA A 38 -10.80 -2.06 -5.38
N ARG A 39 -10.63 -3.27 -4.84
CA ARG A 39 -11.40 -4.44 -5.25
C ARG A 39 -12.20 -4.99 -4.09
N SER A 40 -13.40 -5.46 -4.38
CA SER A 40 -14.26 -6.15 -3.41
C SER A 40 -14.39 -7.61 -3.80
N PRO A 41 -13.46 -8.50 -3.38
CA PRO A 41 -13.49 -9.90 -3.76
C PRO A 41 -14.69 -10.65 -3.16
N SER A 42 -15.26 -10.15 -2.07
CA SER A 42 -16.43 -10.71 -1.39
C SER A 42 -17.29 -9.60 -0.79
N PRO A 43 -18.60 -9.83 -0.57
CA PRO A 43 -19.49 -8.84 0.06
C PRO A 43 -19.01 -8.50 1.47
N GLY A 44 -18.70 -7.23 1.73
CA GLY A 44 -18.18 -6.76 3.02
C GLY A 44 -16.65 -6.77 3.13
N GLU A 45 -15.94 -7.24 2.12
CA GLU A 45 -14.49 -7.15 2.02
C GLU A 45 -14.08 -6.13 0.96
N SER A 46 -13.13 -5.28 1.31
CA SER A 46 -12.50 -4.34 0.40
C SER A 46 -11.01 -4.51 0.54
N VAL A 47 -10.33 -4.79 -0.57
CA VAL A 47 -8.87 -4.83 -0.63
C VAL A 47 -8.41 -3.63 -1.44
N TYR A 48 -7.55 -2.83 -0.84
CA TYR A 48 -6.97 -1.66 -1.48
C TYR A 48 -5.60 -2.02 -2.05
N TYR A 49 -5.32 -1.48 -3.22
CA TYR A 49 -4.08 -1.66 -3.96
C TYR A 49 -3.57 -0.28 -4.38
N LEU A 50 -2.33 0.04 -4.01
CA LEU A 50 -1.61 1.22 -4.48
C LEU A 50 -0.42 0.75 -5.31
N THR A 51 -0.41 1.15 -6.57
CA THR A 51 0.78 0.98 -7.42
C THR A 51 1.76 2.09 -7.09
N LEU A 52 2.94 1.70 -6.67
CA LEU A 52 4.04 2.52 -6.19
C LEU A 52 5.20 2.44 -7.19
N ALA A 53 5.50 3.54 -7.88
CA ALA A 53 6.61 3.62 -8.82
C ALA A 53 7.85 4.22 -8.15
N ARG A 54 9.01 3.67 -8.48
CA ARG A 54 10.32 4.23 -8.12
C ARG A 54 11.31 3.93 -9.23
N ASP A 55 11.95 4.98 -9.74
CA ASP A 55 12.92 4.91 -10.84
C ASP A 55 12.36 4.14 -12.06
N ASN A 56 12.61 2.82 -12.15
CA ASN A 56 12.15 1.91 -13.21
C ASN A 56 11.49 0.64 -12.64
N SER A 57 11.03 0.67 -11.39
CA SER A 57 10.39 -0.46 -10.72
C SER A 57 9.04 -0.05 -10.17
N GLU A 58 8.05 -0.92 -10.38
CA GLU A 58 6.71 -0.74 -9.85
C GLU A 58 6.47 -1.82 -8.79
N GLN A 59 6.10 -1.38 -7.60
CA GLN A 59 5.63 -2.20 -6.51
C GLN A 59 4.12 -1.96 -6.34
N VAL A 60 3.44 -2.89 -5.71
CA VAL A 60 2.03 -2.80 -5.37
C VAL A 60 1.93 -3.03 -3.87
N LEU A 61 1.49 -2.01 -3.16
CA LEU A 61 1.12 -2.08 -1.77
C LEU A 61 -0.35 -2.51 -1.71
N SER A 62 -0.65 -3.57 -0.97
CA SER A 62 -2.00 -4.09 -0.81
C SER A 62 -2.35 -4.34 0.64
N TRP A 63 -3.57 -4.01 1.01
CA TRP A 63 -4.09 -4.24 2.36
C TRP A 63 -5.61 -4.35 2.38
N ASN A 64 -6.14 -5.08 3.36
CA ASN A 64 -7.57 -5.22 3.57
C ASN A 64 -7.99 -4.39 4.80
N PRO A 65 -8.56 -3.19 4.64
CA PRO A 65 -9.13 -2.44 5.76
C PRO A 65 -10.15 -3.24 6.57
N SER A 66 -10.81 -4.28 6.07
CA SER A 66 -11.80 -5.00 6.89
C SER A 66 -11.19 -5.88 7.99
N HIS A 67 -9.86 -6.07 8.03
CA HIS A 67 -9.18 -6.92 9.01
C HIS A 67 -8.10 -6.15 9.78
N ASP A 68 -8.36 -5.83 11.05
CA ASP A 68 -7.49 -4.96 11.84
C ASP A 68 -6.15 -5.62 12.25
N VAL A 69 -6.08 -6.95 12.26
CA VAL A 69 -4.91 -7.74 12.69
C VAL A 69 -4.04 -8.23 11.52
N GLU A 70 -4.46 -7.99 10.28
CA GLU A 70 -3.65 -8.37 9.12
C GLU A 70 -2.50 -7.36 8.90
N THR A 71 -1.47 -7.82 8.19
CA THR A 71 -0.38 -6.96 7.74
C THR A 71 -0.67 -6.47 6.32
N ALA A 72 -0.13 -5.31 5.97
CA ALA A 72 -0.04 -4.92 4.57
C ALA A 72 1.09 -5.67 3.86
N TRP A 73 0.97 -5.79 2.55
CA TRP A 73 1.90 -6.51 1.69
C TRP A 73 2.38 -5.62 0.56
N ILE A 74 3.68 -5.67 0.27
CA ILE A 74 4.29 -5.03 -0.88
C ILE A 74 4.89 -6.08 -1.82
N HIS A 75 4.60 -5.99 -3.12
CA HIS A 75 5.09 -6.95 -4.11
C HIS A 75 5.31 -6.29 -5.48
N PRO A 76 6.12 -6.86 -6.37
CA PRO A 76 6.30 -6.31 -7.72
C PRO A 76 4.99 -6.27 -8.50
N SER A 77 4.80 -5.19 -9.27
CA SER A 77 3.69 -5.08 -10.23
C SER A 77 3.75 -6.24 -11.23
N GLY A 78 2.59 -6.86 -11.49
CA GLY A 78 2.49 -8.08 -12.32
C GLY A 78 2.92 -9.39 -11.64
N SER A 79 3.37 -9.35 -10.37
CA SER A 79 3.60 -10.54 -9.55
C SER A 79 2.45 -10.82 -8.59
N ASN A 80 2.33 -12.07 -8.14
CA ASN A 80 1.32 -12.45 -7.15
C ASN A 80 1.82 -12.13 -5.73
N PRO A 81 1.06 -11.37 -4.91
CA PRO A 81 1.42 -11.08 -3.52
C PRO A 81 1.71 -12.36 -2.70
N MET A 82 1.00 -13.45 -2.98
CA MET A 82 1.17 -14.71 -2.25
C MET A 82 2.49 -15.44 -2.55
N THR A 83 3.19 -15.09 -3.64
CA THR A 83 4.44 -15.78 -4.05
C THR A 83 5.67 -14.90 -3.96
N SER A 84 5.50 -13.59 -4.13
CA SER A 84 6.60 -12.63 -4.22
C SER A 84 6.38 -11.39 -3.36
N GLY A 85 5.37 -11.42 -2.48
CA GLY A 85 5.08 -10.33 -1.56
C GLY A 85 5.90 -10.41 -0.30
N HIS A 86 6.19 -9.24 0.23
CA HIS A 86 6.84 -9.02 1.50
C HIS A 86 5.87 -8.28 2.42
N GLU A 87 5.87 -8.64 3.69
CA GLU A 87 5.12 -7.90 4.70
C GLU A 87 5.72 -6.50 4.85
N VAL A 88 4.86 -5.50 5.04
CA VAL A 88 5.30 -4.13 5.31
C VAL A 88 5.76 -4.02 6.77
N GLU A 89 6.97 -3.55 6.97
CA GLU A 89 7.61 -3.33 8.27
C GLU A 89 7.60 -1.86 8.70
N SER A 90 7.52 -0.93 7.74
CA SER A 90 7.36 0.50 8.00
C SER A 90 6.63 1.18 6.84
N ILE A 91 5.82 2.19 7.16
CA ILE A 91 5.16 3.02 6.16
C ILE A 91 5.05 4.46 6.64
N GLU A 92 5.19 5.43 5.74
CA GLU A 92 5.01 6.85 6.04
C GLU A 92 4.45 7.57 4.81
N TYR A 93 3.39 8.35 5.01
CA TYR A 93 2.81 9.19 3.96
C TYR A 93 3.46 10.57 3.96
N CYS A 94 4.11 10.94 2.85
CA CYS A 94 4.79 12.22 2.70
C CYS A 94 3.96 13.26 1.93
N GLY A 95 2.85 12.86 1.31
CA GLY A 95 1.98 13.72 0.50
C GLY A 95 2.57 14.10 -0.86
N SER A 96 1.94 15.06 -1.54
CA SER A 96 2.38 15.51 -2.86
C SER A 96 3.68 16.32 -2.76
N PRO A 97 4.70 16.07 -3.60
CA PRO A 97 5.86 16.96 -3.67
C PRO A 97 5.40 18.37 -4.11
N GLN A 98 5.82 19.40 -3.36
CA GLN A 98 5.57 20.82 -3.67
C GLN A 98 6.36 21.33 -4.87
#